data_AF-A0A645DNM6-F1
#
_entry.id   AF-A0A645DNM6-F1
#
_cell.length_a   1.000
_cell.length_b   1.000
_cell.length_c   1.000
_cell.angle_alpha   90.00
_cell.angle_beta   90.00
_cell.angle_gamma   90.00
#
_symmetry.space_group_name_H-M   'P 1'
#
loop_
_entity.id
_entity.type
_entity.pdbx_description
1 polymer ?
#
loop_
_entity_poly.entity_id
_entity_poly.type
_entity_poly.pdbx_seq_one_letter_code
_entity_poly.pdbx_strand_id
1 'polypeptide(L)'
;MFKTSLIKDNGILLREDLHIGEDYSFNLEALMKARDYCELNRSLYSYIVQNEKSISSCYDPDKWEQMQKVHNLRCSLLRQNLHISSERIEAEIRYDYIKMCFAHGMDLNRKETGLSRRQKSQIFGKLIRDTKYRLTLKDLRFLTWAQRIPYFVFFAKNRYIVGLFSYLIYFYKFKSNFYREKA
;
A
#
# COMPACT_ATOMS: atom_id res chain seq x y z
N MET A 1 -5.96 15.32 -13.74
CA MET A 1 -6.33 16.75 -13.58
C MET A 1 -7.74 16.85 -13.04
N PHE A 2 -8.02 17.82 -12.18
CA PHE A 2 -9.34 18.02 -11.57
C PHE A 2 -9.95 19.36 -11.99
N LYS A 3 -11.28 19.42 -12.14
CA LYS A 3 -11.99 20.70 -12.24
C LYS A 3 -11.94 21.40 -10.89
N THR A 4 -11.61 22.68 -10.85
CA THR A 4 -11.58 23.45 -9.59
C THR A 4 -12.92 23.44 -8.86
N SER A 5 -14.03 23.48 -9.60
CA SER A 5 -15.38 23.40 -9.02
C SER A 5 -15.63 22.09 -8.28
N LEU A 6 -15.17 20.95 -8.81
CA LEU A 6 -15.27 19.66 -8.13
C LEU A 6 -14.66 19.72 -6.73
N ILE A 7 -13.47 20.33 -6.62
CA ILE A 7 -12.73 20.44 -5.35
C ILE A 7 -13.44 21.41 -4.40
N LYS A 8 -13.74 22.62 -4.86
CA LYS A 8 -14.30 23.69 -4.02
C LYS A 8 -15.71 23.39 -3.56
N ASP A 9 -16.59 22.96 -4.46
CA ASP A 9 -18.01 22.75 -4.17
C ASP A 9 -18.23 21.55 -3.23
N ASN A 10 -17.29 20.60 -3.22
CA ASN A 10 -17.33 19.43 -2.32
C ASN A 10 -16.44 19.58 -1.08
N GLY A 11 -15.75 20.71 -0.91
CA GLY A 11 -14.86 20.95 0.24
C GLY A 11 -13.70 19.95 0.35
N ILE A 12 -13.17 19.46 -0.78
CA ILE A 12 -12.09 18.47 -0.77
C ILE A 12 -10.77 19.15 -0.43
N LEU A 13 -10.14 18.73 0.67
CA LEU A 13 -8.91 19.30 1.20
C LEU A 13 -7.84 18.23 1.38
N LEU A 14 -6.57 18.65 1.32
CA LEU A 14 -5.47 17.77 1.75
C LEU A 14 -5.57 17.58 3.26
N ARG A 15 -5.37 16.32 3.68
CA ARG A 15 -5.40 15.94 5.09
C ARG A 15 -4.08 16.29 5.76
N GLU A 16 -4.11 17.22 6.69
CA GLU A 16 -2.91 17.65 7.44
C GLU A 16 -2.41 16.60 8.43
N ASP A 17 -3.25 15.63 8.82
CA ASP A 17 -2.86 14.51 9.68
C ASP A 17 -2.10 13.40 8.93
N LEU A 18 -1.98 13.54 7.60
CA LEU A 18 -1.30 12.61 6.72
C LEU A 18 -0.08 13.27 6.06
N HIS A 19 1.09 12.69 6.26
CA HIS A 19 2.30 13.03 5.49
C HIS A 19 2.75 11.91 4.54
N ILE A 20 2.03 10.78 4.56
CA ILE A 20 2.16 9.69 3.60
C ILE A 20 0.77 9.32 3.10
N GLY A 21 0.56 9.43 1.80
CA GLY A 21 -0.69 9.05 1.13
C GLY A 21 -1.80 10.10 1.27
N GLU A 22 -1.43 11.34 1.59
CA GLU A 22 -2.28 12.52 1.52
C GLU A 22 -2.78 12.77 0.09
N ASP A 23 -1.91 12.58 -0.90
CA ASP A 23 -2.22 12.68 -2.32
C ASP A 23 -3.23 11.60 -2.74
N TYR A 24 -3.03 10.36 -2.28
CA TYR A 24 -3.93 9.25 -2.48
C TYR A 24 -5.31 9.53 -1.86
N SER A 25 -5.35 10.01 -0.61
CA SER A 25 -6.58 10.40 0.09
C SER A 25 -7.36 11.45 -0.70
N PHE A 26 -6.68 12.54 -1.09
CA PHE A 26 -7.28 13.63 -1.85
C PHE A 26 -7.83 13.14 -3.19
N ASN A 27 -7.04 12.38 -3.93
CA ASN A 27 -7.42 11.85 -5.24
C ASN A 27 -8.61 10.89 -5.15
N LEU A 28 -8.64 10.04 -4.11
CA LEU A 28 -9.72 9.10 -3.91
C LEU A 28 -11.02 9.81 -3.54
N GLU A 29 -10.97 10.81 -2.67
CA GLU A 29 -12.14 11.63 -2.33
C GLU A 29 -12.69 12.38 -3.55
N ALA A 30 -11.80 13.02 -4.33
CA ALA A 30 -12.17 13.68 -5.56
C ALA A 30 -12.80 12.72 -6.58
N LEU A 31 -12.26 11.51 -6.73
CA LEU A 31 -12.82 10.51 -7.62
C LEU A 31 -14.22 10.06 -7.17
N MET A 32 -14.49 10.01 -5.87
CA MET A 32 -15.81 9.60 -5.35
C MET A 32 -16.88 10.69 -5.45
N LYS A 33 -16.48 11.95 -5.56
CA LYS A 33 -17.40 13.07 -5.82
C LYS A 33 -17.53 13.38 -7.32
N ALA A 34 -16.63 12.85 -8.15
CA ALA A 34 -16.68 13.06 -9.58
C ALA A 34 -17.87 12.29 -10.19
N ARG A 35 -18.68 13.01 -10.97
CA ARG A 35 -19.75 12.38 -11.78
C ARG A 35 -19.18 11.58 -12.94
N ASP A 36 -18.15 12.14 -13.58
CA ASP A 36 -17.53 11.60 -14.79
C ASP A 36 -16.01 11.69 -14.65
N TYR A 37 -15.29 10.69 -15.17
CA TYR A 37 -13.83 10.73 -15.31
C TYR A 37 -13.44 10.33 -16.74
N CYS A 38 -12.29 10.81 -17.18
CA CYS A 38 -11.72 10.49 -18.49
C CYS A 38 -10.28 10.02 -18.28
N GLU A 39 -9.94 8.88 -18.84
CA GLU A 39 -8.58 8.35 -18.90
C GLU A 39 -7.97 8.65 -20.26
N LEU A 40 -6.73 9.11 -20.27
CA LEU A 40 -5.98 9.34 -21.49
C LEU A 40 -4.89 8.28 -21.62
N ASN A 41 -4.81 7.63 -22.79
CA ASN A 41 -3.80 6.61 -23.08
C ASN A 41 -2.38 7.17 -23.30
N ARG A 42 -2.11 8.41 -22.90
CA ARG A 42 -0.80 9.06 -23.01
C ARG A 42 -0.47 9.80 -21.73
N SER A 43 0.78 9.69 -21.29
CA SER A 43 1.26 10.50 -20.18
C SER A 43 1.39 11.95 -20.63
N LEU A 44 0.74 12.87 -19.92
CA LEU A 44 0.84 14.30 -20.17
C LEU A 44 2.01 14.95 -19.41
N TYR A 45 2.55 14.26 -18.39
CA TYR A 45 3.61 14.76 -17.53
C TYR A 45 4.54 13.61 -17.13
N SER A 46 5.81 13.92 -16.84
CA SER A 46 6.73 12.99 -16.19
C SER A 46 6.70 13.22 -14.69
N TYR A 47 6.02 12.34 -13.95
CA TYR A 47 5.87 12.45 -12.49
C TYR A 47 6.94 11.68 -11.71
N ILE A 48 7.76 10.87 -12.38
CA ILE A 48 8.73 9.99 -11.72
C ILE A 48 10.12 10.59 -11.88
N VAL A 49 10.55 11.35 -10.88
CA VAL A 49 11.97 11.66 -10.66
C VAL A 49 12.39 10.85 -9.44
N GLN A 50 13.16 9.77 -9.66
CA GLN A 50 13.71 9.00 -8.55
C GLN A 50 14.78 9.81 -7.85
N ASN A 51 14.45 10.30 -6.66
CA ASN A 51 15.39 11.00 -5.79
C ASN A 51 15.68 10.12 -4.56
N GLU A 52 16.94 10.03 -4.17
CA GLU A 52 17.36 9.35 -2.94
C GLU A 52 16.70 9.95 -1.69
N LYS A 53 16.31 11.23 -1.75
CA LYS A 53 15.58 11.96 -0.70
C LYS A 53 14.05 11.84 -0.80
N SER A 54 13.52 11.00 -1.70
CA SER A 54 12.08 10.75 -1.78
C SER A 54 11.56 10.13 -0.48
N ILE A 55 10.35 10.51 -0.06
CA ILE A 55 9.62 9.90 1.06
C ILE A 55 9.55 8.36 0.91
N SER A 56 9.46 7.87 -0.33
CA SER A 56 9.44 6.42 -0.64
C SER A 56 10.80 5.73 -0.50
N SER A 57 11.89 6.51 -0.55
CA SER A 57 13.29 6.09 -0.51
C SER A 57 13.90 6.19 0.89
N CYS A 58 13.35 7.00 1.78
CA CYS A 58 13.82 7.17 3.15
C CYS A 58 13.11 6.23 4.15
N TYR A 59 13.77 5.96 5.28
CA TYR A 59 13.11 5.35 6.43
C TYR A 59 12.26 6.40 7.13
N ASP A 60 11.06 6.01 7.54
CA ASP A 60 10.15 6.82 8.33
C ASP A 60 9.57 5.94 9.46
N PRO A 61 9.76 6.30 10.74
CA PRO A 61 9.29 5.51 11.88
C PRO A 61 7.75 5.49 12.01
N ASP A 62 7.06 6.52 11.54
CA ASP A 62 5.61 6.70 11.67
C ASP A 62 4.85 6.14 10.47
N LYS A 63 5.58 5.71 9.44
CA LYS A 63 5.01 5.20 8.18
C LYS A 63 3.99 4.08 8.34
N TRP A 64 4.17 3.19 9.31
CA TRP A 64 3.17 2.15 9.58
C TRP A 64 1.84 2.75 10.04
N GLU A 65 1.88 3.73 10.94
CA GLU A 65 0.68 4.42 11.41
C GLU A 65 0.00 5.17 10.26
N GLN A 66 0.78 5.91 9.48
CA GLN A 66 0.29 6.66 8.32
C GLN A 66 -0.37 5.75 7.28
N MET A 67 0.29 4.63 6.90
CA MET A 67 -0.29 3.66 5.97
C MET A 67 -1.57 3.02 6.52
N GLN A 68 -1.68 2.78 7.83
CA GLN A 68 -2.91 2.29 8.43
C GLN A 68 -4.05 3.30 8.34
N LYS A 69 -3.79 4.60 8.57
CA LYS A 69 -4.80 5.67 8.40
C LYS A 69 -5.33 5.69 6.96
N VAL A 70 -4.44 5.70 5.98
CA VAL A 70 -4.78 5.66 4.55
C VAL A 70 -5.56 4.39 4.19
N HIS A 71 -5.11 3.23 4.68
CA HIS A 71 -5.78 1.96 4.41
C HIS A 71 -7.19 1.90 5.02
N ASN A 72 -7.39 2.42 6.23
CA ASN A 72 -8.70 2.48 6.87
C ASN A 72 -9.65 3.39 6.08
N LEU A 73 -9.17 4.55 5.62
CA LEU A 73 -9.93 5.46 4.77
C LEU A 73 -10.33 4.79 3.45
N ARG A 74 -9.41 4.09 2.80
CA ARG A 74 -9.72 3.30 1.60
C ARG A 74 -10.79 2.25 1.88
N CYS A 75 -10.67 1.51 2.99
CA CYS A 75 -11.66 0.50 3.35
C CYS A 75 -13.06 1.08 3.54
N SER A 76 -13.19 2.22 4.24
CA SER A 76 -14.49 2.86 4.43
C SER A 76 -15.08 3.33 3.10
N LEU A 77 -14.25 3.93 2.24
CA LEU A 77 -14.71 4.43 0.94
C LEU A 77 -15.14 3.30 -0.01
N LEU A 78 -14.36 2.22 -0.11
CA LEU A 78 -14.72 1.08 -0.96
C LEU A 78 -16.02 0.42 -0.51
N ARG A 79 -16.22 0.26 0.80
CA ARG A 79 -17.43 -0.35 1.36
C ARG A 79 -18.68 0.53 1.18
N GLN A 80 -18.52 1.85 1.14
CA GLN A 80 -19.64 2.79 1.03
C GLN A 80 -20.04 3.08 -0.43
N ASN A 81 -19.09 3.08 -1.37
CA ASN A 81 -19.31 3.66 -2.69
C ASN A 81 -19.30 2.65 -3.85
N LEU A 82 -18.88 1.41 -3.62
CA LEU A 82 -18.85 0.40 -4.68
C LEU A 82 -20.01 -0.58 -4.56
N HIS A 83 -20.89 -0.58 -5.56
CA HIS A 83 -21.95 -1.58 -5.75
C HIS A 83 -21.42 -2.93 -6.31
N ILE A 84 -20.17 -3.28 -6.01
CA ILE A 84 -19.56 -4.56 -6.40
C ILE A 84 -19.86 -5.60 -5.32
N SER A 85 -19.84 -6.89 -5.66
CA SER A 85 -20.02 -7.95 -4.67
C SER A 85 -19.10 -7.75 -3.46
N SER A 86 -19.70 -7.84 -2.26
CA SER A 86 -18.99 -7.66 -0.99
C SER A 86 -17.77 -8.58 -0.90
N GLU A 87 -17.86 -9.80 -1.45
CA GLU A 87 -16.75 -10.75 -1.45
C GLU A 87 -15.52 -10.27 -2.25
N ARG A 88 -15.71 -9.57 -3.39
CA ARG A 88 -14.58 -9.04 -4.18
C ARG A 88 -13.94 -7.86 -3.48
N ILE A 89 -14.74 -6.93 -2.96
CA ILE A 89 -14.24 -5.76 -2.22
C ILE A 89 -13.42 -6.21 -1.00
N GLU A 90 -13.94 -7.19 -0.26
CA GLU A 90 -13.26 -7.71 0.93
C GLU A 90 -11.96 -8.47 0.58
N ALA A 91 -11.90 -9.16 -0.57
CA ALA A 91 -10.67 -9.78 -1.05
C ALA A 91 -9.62 -8.72 -1.42
N GLU A 92 -10.01 -7.63 -2.09
CA GLU A 92 -9.14 -6.49 -2.41
C GLU A 92 -8.63 -5.80 -1.14
N ILE A 93 -9.48 -5.59 -0.13
CA ILE A 93 -9.09 -5.02 1.17
C ILE A 93 -8.04 -5.91 1.85
N ARG A 94 -8.26 -7.22 1.90
CA ARG A 94 -7.29 -8.17 2.48
C ARG A 94 -5.98 -8.18 1.71
N TYR A 95 -6.02 -8.14 0.39
CA TYR A 95 -4.82 -8.09 -0.43
C TYR A 95 -4.05 -6.77 -0.25
N ASP A 96 -4.76 -5.65 -0.11
CA ASP A 96 -4.16 -4.36 0.20
C ASP A 96 -3.44 -4.35 1.55
N TYR A 97 -4.01 -5.00 2.56
CA TYR A 97 -3.33 -5.19 3.84
C TYR A 97 -2.01 -5.95 3.67
N ILE A 98 -1.99 -7.02 2.87
CA ILE A 98 -0.76 -7.78 2.57
C ILE A 98 0.29 -6.88 1.91
N LYS A 99 -0.09 -6.07 0.92
CA LYS A 99 0.82 -5.09 0.28
C LYS A 99 1.39 -4.11 1.30
N MET A 100 0.54 -3.57 2.19
CA MET A 100 0.94 -2.66 3.25
C MET A 100 1.93 -3.31 4.23
N CYS A 101 1.70 -4.58 4.62
CA CYS A 101 2.63 -5.32 5.45
C CYS A 101 4.00 -5.53 4.79
N PHE A 102 4.04 -5.80 3.49
CA PHE A 102 5.31 -5.91 2.76
C PHE A 102 6.00 -4.57 2.58
N ALA A 103 5.26 -3.48 2.36
CA ALA A 103 5.80 -2.12 2.35
C ALA A 103 6.47 -1.80 3.69
N HIS A 104 5.78 -2.04 4.80
CA HIS A 104 6.34 -1.88 6.14
C HIS A 104 7.55 -2.79 6.38
N GLY A 105 7.48 -4.05 5.95
CA GLY A 105 8.59 -4.99 6.07
C GLY A 105 9.84 -4.55 5.30
N MET A 106 9.69 -3.89 4.14
CA MET A 106 10.84 -3.28 3.45
C MET A 106 11.49 -2.19 4.30
N ASP A 107 10.70 -1.36 4.97
CA ASP A 107 11.26 -0.33 5.87
C ASP A 107 11.93 -0.96 7.08
N LEU A 108 11.36 -2.01 7.68
CA LEU A 108 12.01 -2.77 8.75
C LEU A 108 13.37 -3.33 8.35
N ASN A 109 13.64 -3.56 7.06
CA ASN A 109 14.93 -4.06 6.56
C ASN A 109 15.98 -2.97 6.35
N ARG A 110 15.63 -1.69 6.49
CA ARG A 110 16.56 -0.57 6.47
C ARG A 110 17.46 -0.57 7.71
N LYS A 111 18.66 0.00 7.57
CA LYS A 111 19.68 0.02 8.65
C LYS A 111 19.25 0.95 9.79
N GLU A 112 18.61 2.04 9.42
CA GLU A 112 18.10 3.14 10.23
C GLU A 112 17.08 2.68 11.28
N THR A 113 16.44 1.53 11.07
CA THR A 113 15.47 0.97 12.03
C THR A 113 16.10 0.57 13.36
N GLY A 114 17.37 0.19 13.38
CA GLY A 114 18.05 -0.35 14.56
C GLY A 114 17.49 -1.69 15.08
N LEU A 115 16.49 -2.28 14.42
CA LEU A 115 15.81 -3.47 14.92
C LEU A 115 16.61 -4.75 14.65
N SER A 116 16.65 -5.63 15.66
CA SER A 116 17.20 -6.98 15.52
C SER A 116 16.31 -7.89 14.68
N ARG A 117 16.89 -8.98 14.12
CA ARG A 117 16.12 -10.01 13.39
C ARG A 117 14.98 -10.61 14.23
N ARG A 118 15.19 -10.76 15.54
CA ARG A 118 14.18 -11.28 16.47
C ARG A 118 13.00 -10.31 16.62
N GLN A 119 13.27 -9.02 16.79
CA GLN A 119 12.22 -7.99 16.85
C GLN A 119 11.42 -7.91 15.55
N LYS A 120 12.09 -7.91 14.39
CA LYS A 120 11.40 -7.91 13.08
C LYS A 120 10.49 -9.14 12.93
N SER A 121 10.99 -10.32 13.30
CA SER A 121 10.20 -11.56 13.29
C SER A 121 8.98 -11.49 14.21
N GLN A 122 9.11 -10.87 15.40
CA GLN A 122 7.97 -10.63 16.29
C GLN A 122 6.93 -9.69 15.68
N ILE A 123 7.35 -8.63 14.97
CA ILE A 123 6.46 -7.72 14.25
C ILE A 123 5.68 -8.47 13.17
N PHE A 124 6.36 -9.23 12.30
CA PHE A 124 5.67 -10.06 11.30
C PHE A 124 4.69 -11.04 11.95
N GLY A 125 5.05 -11.64 13.09
CA GLY A 125 4.15 -12.49 13.85
C GLY A 125 2.89 -11.76 14.34
N LYS A 126 2.95 -10.46 14.65
CA LYS A 126 1.76 -9.66 14.99
C LYS A 126 0.90 -9.41 13.74
N LEU A 127 1.52 -8.95 12.64
CA LEU A 127 0.81 -8.65 11.38
C LEU A 127 0.03 -9.84 10.82
N ILE A 128 0.65 -11.02 10.81
CA ILE A 128 0.04 -12.25 10.27
C ILE A 128 -1.13 -12.74 11.13
N ARG A 129 -1.16 -12.37 12.41
CA ARG A 129 -2.22 -12.75 13.37
C ARG A 129 -3.31 -11.70 13.51
N ASP A 130 -3.24 -10.61 12.75
CA ASP A 130 -4.28 -9.60 12.74
C ASP A 130 -5.61 -10.20 12.26
N THR A 131 -6.55 -10.33 13.18
CA THR A 131 -7.85 -10.97 12.93
C THR A 131 -8.73 -10.11 12.04
N LYS A 132 -8.46 -8.81 11.92
CA LYS A 132 -9.20 -7.88 11.05
C LYS A 132 -9.10 -8.28 9.58
N TYR A 133 -7.98 -8.89 9.16
CA TYR A 133 -7.72 -9.26 7.78
C TYR A 133 -7.55 -10.78 7.60
N ARG A 134 -8.48 -11.54 8.18
CA ARG A 134 -8.47 -13.00 8.07
C ARG A 134 -8.59 -13.45 6.60
N LEU A 135 -7.49 -13.97 6.07
CA LEU A 135 -7.38 -14.50 4.72
C LEU A 135 -8.24 -15.76 4.51
N THR A 136 -8.78 -15.93 3.29
CA THR A 136 -9.57 -17.08 2.87
C THR A 136 -9.21 -17.51 1.44
N LEU A 137 -9.18 -18.82 1.17
CA LEU A 137 -8.90 -19.34 -0.18
C LEU A 137 -9.89 -18.84 -1.23
N LYS A 138 -11.10 -18.42 -0.82
CA LYS A 138 -12.08 -17.78 -1.72
C LYS A 138 -11.55 -16.51 -2.37
N ASP A 139 -10.59 -15.82 -1.76
CA ASP A 139 -10.02 -14.58 -2.30
C ASP A 139 -9.25 -14.82 -3.59
N LEU A 140 -8.66 -16.01 -3.76
CA LEU A 140 -7.78 -16.33 -4.87
C LEU A 140 -8.46 -16.22 -6.25
N ARG A 141 -9.79 -16.33 -6.30
CA ARG A 141 -10.56 -16.16 -7.54
C ARG A 141 -10.58 -14.71 -8.04
N PHE A 142 -10.28 -13.74 -7.18
CA PHE A 142 -10.23 -12.32 -7.51
C PHE A 142 -8.79 -11.82 -7.73
N LEU A 143 -7.79 -12.64 -7.44
CA LEU A 143 -6.38 -12.27 -7.52
C LEU A 143 -5.73 -12.78 -8.80
N THR A 144 -4.90 -11.92 -9.41
CA THR A 144 -4.03 -12.31 -10.52
C THR A 144 -2.96 -13.30 -10.05
N TRP A 145 -2.35 -14.05 -10.97
CA TRP A 145 -1.32 -15.03 -10.63
C TRP A 145 -0.16 -14.40 -9.83
N ALA A 146 0.24 -13.18 -10.16
CA ALA A 146 1.31 -12.45 -9.47
C ALA A 146 0.92 -12.07 -8.04
N GLN A 147 -0.35 -11.73 -7.81
CA GLN A 147 -0.88 -11.40 -6.48
C GLN A 147 -1.01 -12.63 -5.58
N ARG A 148 -1.15 -13.83 -6.15
CA ARG A 148 -1.28 -15.07 -5.37
C ARG A 148 0.00 -15.43 -4.60
N ILE A 149 1.18 -15.08 -5.11
CA ILE A 149 2.46 -15.37 -4.44
C ILE A 149 2.54 -14.69 -3.06
N PRO A 150 2.49 -13.34 -2.96
CA PRO A 150 2.50 -12.66 -1.65
C PRO A 150 1.32 -13.08 -0.78
N TYR A 151 0.16 -13.40 -1.39
CA TYR A 151 -0.99 -13.92 -0.66
C TYR A 151 -0.69 -15.25 0.03
N PHE A 152 -0.14 -16.24 -0.68
CA PHE A 152 0.22 -17.54 -0.10
C PHE A 152 1.31 -17.43 0.96
N VAL A 153 2.31 -16.57 0.74
CA VAL A 153 3.35 -16.28 1.73
C VAL A 153 2.73 -15.81 3.05
N PHE A 154 1.73 -14.93 2.99
CA PHE A 154 1.01 -14.47 4.17
C PHE A 154 0.05 -15.53 4.74
N PHE A 155 -0.62 -16.28 3.86
CA PHE A 155 -1.58 -17.34 4.20
C PHE A 155 -0.92 -18.51 4.95
N ALA A 156 0.36 -18.81 4.69
CA ALA A 156 1.13 -19.83 5.38
C ALA A 156 1.33 -19.56 6.89
N LYS A 157 1.00 -18.34 7.34
CA LYS A 157 1.12 -17.87 8.72
C LYS A 157 2.49 -18.05 9.38
N ASN A 158 3.55 -18.15 8.58
CA ASN A 158 4.90 -18.34 9.06
C ASN A 158 5.68 -17.02 9.03
N ARG A 159 5.94 -16.45 10.21
CA ARG A 159 6.66 -15.17 10.37
C ARG A 159 8.06 -15.15 9.76
N TYR A 160 8.73 -16.30 9.67
CA TYR A 160 10.07 -16.38 9.08
C TYR A 160 10.00 -16.35 7.55
N ILE A 161 9.03 -17.04 6.95
CA ILE A 161 8.80 -17.01 5.50
C ILE A 161 8.39 -15.60 5.05
N VAL A 162 7.45 -14.97 5.77
CA VAL A 162 7.03 -13.58 5.48
C VAL A 162 8.20 -12.61 5.63
N GLY A 163 9.01 -12.76 6.68
CA GLY A 163 10.19 -11.93 6.88
C GLY A 163 11.25 -12.11 5.78
N LEU A 164 11.52 -13.35 5.37
CA LEU A 164 12.43 -13.65 4.26
C LEU A 164 11.93 -13.05 2.95
N PHE A 165 10.66 -13.27 2.62
CA PHE A 165 10.06 -12.74 1.39
C PHE A 165 10.09 -11.20 1.38
N SER A 166 9.79 -10.56 2.50
CA SER A 166 9.93 -9.12 2.66
C SER A 166 11.36 -8.62 2.44
N TYR A 167 12.36 -9.35 2.94
CA TYR A 167 13.77 -9.05 2.70
C TYR A 167 14.16 -9.20 1.23
N LEU A 168 13.64 -10.22 0.53
CA LEU A 168 13.88 -10.41 -0.90
C LEU A 168 13.31 -9.24 -1.73
N ILE A 169 12.10 -8.76 -1.39
CA ILE A 169 11.52 -7.57 -2.04
C ILE A 169 12.40 -6.34 -1.77
N TYR A 170 12.80 -6.12 -0.51
CA TYR A 170 13.70 -5.02 -0.15
C TYR A 170 15.01 -5.07 -0.94
N PHE A 171 15.64 -6.24 -1.00
CA PHE A 171 16.89 -6.45 -1.72
C PHE A 171 16.70 -6.18 -3.22
N TYR A 172 15.66 -6.74 -3.83
CA TYR A 172 15.35 -6.50 -5.24
C TYR A 172 15.15 -5.00 -5.52
N LYS A 173 14.37 -4.30 -4.70
CA LYS A 173 14.04 -2.88 -4.92
C LYS A 173 15.22 -1.93 -4.68
N PHE A 174 16.01 -2.15 -3.63
CA PHE A 174 17.00 -1.15 -3.16
C PHE A 174 18.47 -1.60 -3.25
N LYS A 175 18.74 -2.89 -3.48
CA LYS A 175 20.11 -3.43 -3.50
C LYS A 175 20.49 -4.08 -4.82
N SER A 176 19.54 -4.66 -5.54
CA SER A 176 19.79 -5.09 -6.90
C SER A 176 19.96 -3.84 -7.77
N ASN A 177 21.06 -3.74 -8.51
CA ASN A 177 21.35 -2.61 -9.40
C ASN A 177 20.33 -2.46 -10.56
N PHE A 178 19.22 -3.21 -10.57
CA PHE A 178 18.16 -3.11 -11.56
C PHE A 178 17.43 -1.76 -11.57
N TYR A 179 17.48 -1.00 -10.46
CA TYR A 179 16.88 0.34 -10.35
C TYR A 179 17.89 1.48 -10.37
N ARG A 180 19.19 1.21 -10.55
CA ARG A 180 20.14 2.29 -10.86
C ARG A 180 19.97 2.61 -12.34
N GLU A 181 19.42 3.80 -12.64
CA GLU A 181 19.56 4.37 -13.97
C GLU A 181 21.03 4.30 -14.37
N LYS A 182 21.28 3.78 -15.57
CA LYS A 182 22.54 4.04 -16.25
C LYS A 182 22.63 5.56 -16.38
N ALA A 183 23.49 6.16 -15.56
CA ALA A 183 23.95 7.53 -15.75
C ALA A 183 24.60 7.68 -17.13
#